data_AF-A0A125SFM5-F1
#
_entry.id   AF-A0A125SFM5-F1
#
_cell.length_a   1.000
_cell.length_b   1.000
_cell.length_c   1.000
_cell.angle_alpha   90.00
_cell.angle_beta   90.00
_cell.angle_gamma   90.00
#
_symmetry.space_group_name_H-M   'P 1'
#
loop_
_entity.id
_entity.type
_entity.pdbx_description
1 polymer ?
#
loop_
_entity_poly.entity_id
_entity_poly.type
_entity_poly.pdbx_seq_one_letter_code
_entity_poly.pdbx_strand_id
1 'polypeptide(L)'
;MLVQVPVTLVTRNPWFGAASVLIWYWSRKKLEVEFERKGKRSTALVWKQGWFPWEWGWARVLDVLIPTVTSFLLAWLWVVAGWPWY
;
A
#
# COMPACT_ATOMS: atom_id res chain seq x y z
N MET A 1 6.94 2.89 4.65
CA MET A 1 8.09 3.76 4.28
C MET A 1 9.21 3.04 3.55
N LEU A 2 9.61 1.81 3.91
CA LEU A 2 10.72 1.10 3.24
C LEU A 2 10.55 0.91 1.72
N VAL A 3 9.31 0.82 1.21
CA VAL A 3 9.03 0.70 -0.24
C VAL A 3 8.98 2.07 -0.94
N GLN A 4 8.70 3.15 -0.22
CA GLN A 4 8.57 4.50 -0.78
C GLN A 4 9.90 5.00 -1.34
N VAL A 5 10.95 4.94 -0.52
CA VAL A 5 12.29 5.45 -0.86
C VAL A 5 12.85 4.82 -2.15
N PRO A 6 12.95 3.49 -2.30
CA PRO A 6 13.50 2.89 -3.52
C PRO A 6 12.64 3.20 -4.75
N VAL A 7 11.31 3.23 -4.63
CA VAL A 7 10.42 3.55 -5.77
C VAL A 7 10.54 5.02 -6.18
N THR A 8 10.61 5.94 -5.22
CA THR A 8 10.87 7.35 -5.49
C THR A 8 12.21 7.55 -6.19
N LEU A 9 13.27 6.84 -5.77
CA LEU A 9 14.59 6.93 -6.41
C LEU A 9 14.58 6.39 -7.85
N VAL A 10 13.95 5.24 -8.10
CA VAL A 10 13.87 4.65 -9.44
C VAL A 10 13.05 5.51 -10.40
N THR A 11 11.92 6.05 -9.93
CA THR A 11 11.00 6.84 -10.77
C THR A 11 11.35 8.32 -10.81
N ARG A 12 12.31 8.77 -9.98
CA ARG A 12 12.59 10.18 -9.66
C ARG A 12 11.34 10.99 -9.31
N ASN A 13 10.31 10.32 -8.81
CA ASN A 13 9.01 10.94 -8.56
C ASN A 13 8.46 10.50 -7.19
N PRO A 14 8.32 11.42 -6.23
CA PRO A 14 7.86 11.09 -4.88
C PRO A 14 6.42 10.56 -4.85
N TRP A 15 5.58 10.93 -5.81
CA TRP A 15 4.20 10.46 -5.90
C TRP A 15 4.11 8.97 -6.24
N PHE A 16 4.98 8.47 -7.12
CA PHE A 16 5.06 7.03 -7.41
C PHE A 16 5.53 6.24 -6.19
N GLY A 17 6.44 6.81 -5.39
CA GLY A 17 6.83 6.21 -4.12
C GLY A 17 5.70 6.20 -3.09
N ALA A 18 4.86 7.23 -3.03
CA ALA A 18 3.68 7.22 -2.16
C ALA A 18 2.62 6.20 -2.63
N ALA A 19 2.34 6.17 -3.93
CA ALA A 19 1.40 5.21 -4.52
C ALA A 19 1.84 3.75 -4.32
N SER A 20 3.15 3.47 -4.37
CA SER A 20 3.66 2.11 -4.12
C SER A 20 3.40 1.64 -2.69
N VAL A 21 3.42 2.54 -1.70
CA VAL A 21 3.08 2.21 -0.31
C VAL A 21 1.62 1.80 -0.18
N LEU A 22 0.71 2.55 -0.83
CA LEU A 22 -0.71 2.18 -0.87
C LEU A 22 -0.87 0.77 -1.46
N ILE A 23 -0.32 0.53 -2.65
CA ILE A 23 -0.43 -0.75 -3.36
C ILE A 23 0.16 -1.89 -2.50
N TRP A 24 1.29 -1.65 -1.85
CA TRP A 24 1.96 -2.64 -1.02
C TRP A 24 1.15 -3.01 0.23
N TYR A 25 0.72 -2.02 1.03
CA TYR A 25 -0.06 -2.28 2.24
C TYR A 25 -1.41 -2.88 1.91
N TRP A 26 -2.05 -2.41 0.83
CA TRP A 26 -3.29 -2.99 0.32
C TRP A 26 -3.10 -4.47 -0.05
N SER A 27 -2.07 -4.79 -0.83
CA SER A 27 -1.75 -6.16 -1.23
C SER A 27 -1.52 -7.07 -0.02
N ARG A 28 -0.75 -6.59 0.97
CA ARG A 28 -0.52 -7.33 2.22
C ARG A 28 -1.82 -7.58 2.98
N LYS A 29 -2.66 -6.56 3.19
CA LYS A 29 -3.92 -6.72 3.93
C LYS A 29 -4.92 -7.61 3.20
N LYS A 30 -4.95 -7.56 1.87
CA LYS A 30 -5.72 -8.51 1.07
C LYS A 30 -5.25 -9.94 1.34
N LEU A 31 -3.94 -10.19 1.25
CA LEU A 31 -3.37 -11.51 1.50
C LEU A 31 -3.67 -12.00 2.92
N GLU A 32 -3.58 -11.14 3.95
CA GLU A 32 -3.96 -11.49 5.33
C GLU A 32 -5.42 -11.97 5.42
N VAL A 33 -6.36 -11.21 4.85
CA VAL A 33 -7.79 -11.59 4.81
C VAL A 33 -8.00 -12.91 4.06
N GLU A 34 -7.33 -13.07 2.93
CA GLU A 34 -7.36 -14.26 2.12
C GLU A 34 -6.84 -15.48 2.89
N PHE A 35 -5.71 -15.36 3.60
CA PHE A 35 -5.14 -16.42 4.43
C PHE A 35 -6.04 -16.80 5.62
N GLU A 36 -6.63 -15.81 6.29
CA GLU A 36 -7.59 -16.06 7.37
C GLU A 36 -8.83 -16.82 6.87
N ARG A 37 -9.38 -16.44 5.71
CA ARG A 37 -10.56 -17.09 5.10
C ARG A 37 -10.23 -18.46 4.51
N LYS A 38 -8.98 -18.68 4.09
CA LYS A 38 -8.53 -19.89 3.41
C LYS A 38 -8.64 -21.13 4.30
N GLY A 39 -8.29 -21.04 5.57
CA GLY A 39 -8.11 -22.23 6.41
C GLY A 39 -7.25 -23.30 5.70
N LYS A 40 -7.78 -24.50 5.46
CA LYS A 40 -7.11 -25.60 4.74
C LYS A 40 -7.38 -25.65 3.21
N ARG A 41 -8.05 -24.67 2.61
CA ARG A 41 -8.45 -24.72 1.18
C ARG A 41 -7.32 -24.31 0.23
N SER A 42 -7.40 -24.72 -1.04
CA SER A 42 -6.40 -24.42 -2.08
C SER A 42 -6.28 -22.92 -2.37
N THR A 43 -5.05 -22.42 -2.52
CA THR A 43 -4.70 -21.01 -2.75
C THR A 43 -5.42 -20.41 -3.97
N ALA A 44 -5.64 -21.21 -5.01
CA ALA A 44 -6.25 -20.76 -6.27
C ALA A 44 -7.73 -20.32 -6.14
N LEU A 45 -8.46 -20.86 -5.15
CA LEU A 45 -9.85 -20.47 -4.88
C LEU A 45 -9.96 -19.14 -4.15
N VAL A 46 -8.91 -18.75 -3.42
CA VAL A 46 -8.89 -17.58 -2.55
C VAL A 46 -8.56 -16.30 -3.34
N TRP A 47 -7.69 -16.43 -4.35
CA TRP A 47 -7.31 -15.32 -5.23
C TRP A 47 -8.43 -14.84 -6.15
N LYS A 48 -9.53 -15.60 -6.26
CA LYS A 48 -10.74 -15.18 -6.98
C LYS A 48 -11.53 -14.12 -6.22
N GLN A 49 -11.26 -13.90 -4.94
CA GLN A 49 -11.84 -12.78 -4.21
C GLN A 49 -11.24 -11.49 -4.80
N GLY A 50 -12.11 -10.65 -5.39
CA GLY A 50 -11.71 -9.45 -6.13
C GLY A 50 -10.79 -8.52 -5.34
N TRP A 51 -10.15 -7.58 -6.04
CA TRP A 51 -9.15 -6.69 -5.44
C TRP A 51 -9.68 -5.81 -4.30
N PHE A 52 -11.01 -5.62 -4.26
CA PHE A 52 -11.77 -4.95 -3.21
C PHE A 52 -12.65 -5.95 -2.45
N PRO A 53 -12.19 -6.48 -1.31
CA PRO A 53 -13.06 -7.25 -0.42
C PRO A 53 -13.96 -6.27 0.35
N TRP A 54 -15.26 -6.29 0.06
CA TRP A 54 -16.26 -5.39 0.67
C TRP A 54 -16.47 -5.59 2.20
N GLU A 55 -15.75 -6.52 2.82
CA GLU A 55 -15.86 -6.88 4.24
C GLU A 55 -14.64 -6.43 5.07
N TRP A 56 -13.94 -5.37 4.67
CA TRP A 56 -12.83 -4.84 5.48
C TRP A 56 -13.37 -4.24 6.78
N GLY A 57 -13.03 -4.87 7.90
CA GLY A 57 -13.25 -4.27 9.22
C GLY A 57 -12.48 -2.94 9.34
N TRP A 58 -13.04 -2.00 10.12
CA TRP A 58 -12.49 -0.65 10.30
C TRP A 58 -11.00 -0.61 10.66
N ALA A 59 -10.53 -1.55 11.50
CA ALA A 59 -9.12 -1.65 11.85
C ALA A 59 -8.21 -1.90 10.64
N ARG A 60 -8.64 -2.74 9.69
CA ARG A 60 -7.87 -3.07 8.48
C ARG A 60 -7.86 -1.91 7.48
N VAL A 61 -8.97 -1.17 7.42
CA VAL A 61 -9.03 0.08 6.64
C VAL A 61 -8.03 1.09 7.20
N LEU A 62 -7.98 1.28 8.52
CA LEU A 62 -7.01 2.17 9.16
C LEU A 62 -5.56 1.74 8.93
N ASP A 63 -5.28 0.43 8.99
CA ASP A 63 -3.96 -0.12 8.72
C ASP A 63 -3.45 0.15 7.29
N VAL A 64 -4.34 0.40 6.32
CA VAL A 64 -3.95 0.82 4.96
C VAL A 64 -3.99 2.34 4.83
N LEU A 65 -4.99 2.99 5.41
CA LEU A 65 -5.19 4.44 5.33
C LEU A 65 -4.04 5.20 5.98
N ILE A 66 -3.64 4.85 7.20
CA ILE A 66 -2.58 5.55 7.96
C ILE A 66 -1.24 5.54 7.18
N PRO A 67 -0.70 4.39 6.75
CA PRO A 67 0.55 4.39 5.98
C PRO A 67 0.39 5.06 4.62
N THR A 68 -0.78 4.98 4.00
CA THR A 68 -1.05 5.67 2.73
C THR A 68 -0.99 7.19 2.92
N VAL A 69 -1.84 7.74 3.80
CA VAL A 69 -1.93 9.19 4.03
C VAL A 69 -0.59 9.74 4.49
N THR A 70 0.09 9.07 5.41
CA THR A 70 1.44 9.49 5.86
C THR A 70 2.45 9.46 4.72
N SER A 71 2.41 8.48 3.82
CA SER A 71 3.30 8.43 2.65
C SER A 71 3.02 9.53 1.63
N PHE A 72 1.75 9.86 1.39
CA PHE A 72 1.37 10.98 0.52
C PHE A 72 1.76 12.33 1.14
N LEU A 73 1.61 12.50 2.46
CA LEU A 73 2.09 13.69 3.17
C LEU A 73 3.61 13.81 3.10
N LEU A 74 4.34 12.70 3.19
CA LEU A 74 5.80 12.69 3.00
C LEU A 74 6.18 13.05 1.56
N ALA A 75 5.48 12.51 0.56
CA ALA A 75 5.72 12.88 -0.84
C ALA A 75 5.43 14.37 -1.07
N TRP A 76 4.36 14.91 -0.49
CA TRP A 76 4.06 16.34 -0.53
C TRP A 76 5.14 17.17 0.15
N LEU A 77 5.58 16.77 1.35
CA LEU A 77 6.67 17.43 2.06
C LEU A 77 7.95 17.42 1.22
N TRP A 78 8.26 16.32 0.53
CA TRP A 78 9.41 16.24 -0.38
C TRP A 78 9.30 17.22 -1.54
N VAL A 79 8.12 17.39 -2.12
CA VAL A 79 7.87 18.37 -3.20
C VAL A 79 8.00 19.80 -2.68
N VAL A 80 7.39 20.11 -1.53
CA VAL A 80 7.37 21.48 -0.96
C VAL A 80 8.71 21.90 -0.37
N ALA A 81 9.44 20.96 0.25
CA ALA A 81 10.76 21.22 0.83
C ALA A 81 11.85 21.44 -0.23
N GLY A 82 11.52 21.32 -1.52
CA GLY A 82 12.40 21.70 -2.62
C GLY A 82 13.70 20.91 -2.67
N TRP A 83 13.66 19.60 -2.37
CA TRP A 83 14.86 18.77 -2.47
C TRP A 83 15.36 18.80 -3.94
N PRO A 84 16.56 19.33 -4.20
CA PRO A 84 16.96 19.68 -5.55
C PRO A 84 17.29 18.41 -6.32
N TRP A 85 16.55 18.15 -7.40
CA TRP A 85 16.96 17.24 -8.46
C TRP A 85 17.01 18.00 -9.79
N TYR A 86 17.78 19.10 -9.80
CA TYR A 86 18.53 19.48 -10.98
C TYR A 86 19.79 18.62 -11.04
#